data_AF-A0A7J9G7K0-F1
#
_entry.id   AF-A0A7J9G7K0-F1
#
_cell.length_a   1.000
_cell.length_b   1.000
_cell.length_c   1.000
_cell.angle_alpha   90.00
_cell.angle_beta   90.00
_cell.angle_gamma   90.00
#
_symmetry.space_group_name_H-M   'P 1'
#
loop_
_entity.id
_entity.type
_entity.pdbx_description
1 polymer ?
#
loop_
_entity_poly.entity_id
_entity_poly.type
_entity_poly.pdbx_seq_one_letter_code
_entity_poly.pdbx_strand_id
1 'polypeptide(L)'
;MLPINCIVSFFLLSSFFPFTISTFNLTFPIPHPNPNEVAQEVQRRVNASISRRETLQTTQKDISSCLTGNPIDDCWKCDPDWPNNRQRLADCAIGFGQYAKGGKGGEYYIVTDSSDDDAVTPKPGTLRYAVIQEEPLWIVFPSNMHVKLKQELIFNSYKTLDGRGANVHITGGGCITLQYISNVIIHNIHIHHCYQSGEANVRSSPTHFGWRTESDGDGISIFGAKDIWIDHCSLSHCKDGLIDAVMGSTGITISNNFFSHHNEVMLLGHSDEYEPDSGMQVTIAFNHFGEKLVQRMPRCRRGYIHVVNNDFTQWEMYAIGGSGNPTINSQGNRYTAPTNPNAKQ
;
A
#
# COMPACT_ATOMS: atom_id res chain seq x y z
N MET A 1 52.11 -66.81 28.31
CA MET A 1 52.71 -66.63 26.97
C MET A 1 51.61 -66.79 25.93
N LEU A 2 51.54 -65.86 24.97
CA LEU A 2 50.55 -65.67 23.89
C LEU A 2 49.16 -65.16 24.31
N PRO A 3 48.87 -63.85 24.18
CA PRO A 3 47.50 -63.33 24.21
C PRO A 3 46.86 -63.33 22.82
N ILE A 4 45.57 -63.63 22.82
CA ILE A 4 44.65 -63.71 21.68
C ILE A 4 44.15 -62.30 21.31
N ASN A 5 44.04 -62.04 20.02
CA ASN A 5 43.54 -60.81 19.40
C ASN A 5 42.10 -60.46 19.82
N CYS A 6 41.86 -59.20 20.19
CA CYS A 6 40.54 -58.57 20.18
C CYS A 6 40.56 -57.37 19.24
N ILE A 7 39.74 -57.43 18.19
CA ILE A 7 39.51 -56.35 17.23
C ILE A 7 38.54 -55.35 17.88
N VAL A 8 38.96 -54.09 17.99
CA VAL A 8 38.11 -52.97 18.44
C VAL A 8 37.57 -52.24 17.22
N SER A 9 36.27 -52.31 17.00
CA SER A 9 35.56 -51.47 16.01
C SER A 9 35.17 -50.14 16.68
N PHE A 10 35.75 -49.03 16.23
CA PHE A 10 35.33 -47.68 16.57
C PHE A 10 34.04 -47.34 15.80
N PHE A 11 32.92 -47.19 16.52
CA PHE A 11 31.73 -46.51 16.00
C PHE A 11 31.86 -45.00 16.28
N LEU A 12 32.08 -44.22 15.22
CA LEU A 12 31.90 -42.76 15.24
C LEU A 12 30.41 -42.45 15.05
N LEU A 13 29.74 -41.97 16.10
CA LEU A 13 28.44 -41.32 15.96
C LEU A 13 28.67 -39.92 15.36
N SER A 14 28.39 -39.75 14.07
CA SER A 14 28.18 -38.43 13.48
C SER A 14 26.72 -38.01 13.73
N SER A 15 26.53 -37.00 14.56
CA SER A 15 25.25 -36.31 14.72
C SER A 15 24.95 -35.53 13.44
N PHE A 16 24.08 -36.08 12.59
CA PHE A 16 23.49 -35.35 11.47
C PHE A 16 22.43 -34.38 12.00
N PHE A 17 22.78 -33.10 12.14
CA PHE A 17 21.79 -32.03 12.15
C PHE A 17 21.35 -31.78 10.70
N PRO A 18 20.07 -31.91 10.35
CA PRO A 18 19.61 -31.45 9.05
C PRO A 18 19.62 -29.92 9.06
N PHE A 19 20.55 -29.31 8.33
CA PHE A 19 20.41 -27.95 7.85
C PHE A 19 19.13 -27.91 7.01
N THR A 20 18.03 -27.43 7.60
CA THR A 20 16.86 -27.00 6.83
C THR A 20 17.28 -25.74 6.08
N ILE A 21 17.74 -25.92 4.85
CA ILE A 21 17.84 -24.82 3.89
C ILE A 21 16.39 -24.39 3.63
N SER A 22 15.98 -23.30 4.28
CA SER A 22 14.78 -22.56 3.90
C SER A 22 14.98 -22.08 2.47
N THR A 23 14.44 -22.82 1.51
CA THR A 23 14.31 -22.33 0.14
C THR A 23 13.34 -21.16 0.18
N PHE A 24 13.86 -19.93 0.22
CA PHE A 24 13.07 -18.75 -0.09
C PHE A 24 12.53 -18.94 -1.50
N ASN A 25 11.24 -19.22 -1.62
CA ASN A 25 10.55 -19.35 -2.88
C ASN A 25 10.41 -17.93 -3.45
N LEU A 26 11.45 -17.44 -4.13
CA LEU A 26 11.48 -16.14 -4.81
C LEU A 26 10.67 -16.21 -6.10
N THR A 27 9.41 -16.61 -6.01
CA THR A 27 8.46 -16.39 -7.11
C THR A 27 8.04 -14.94 -7.05
N PHE A 28 8.64 -14.12 -7.91
CA PHE A 28 8.20 -12.73 -8.09
C PHE A 28 6.72 -12.69 -8.44
N PRO A 29 5.98 -11.68 -7.95
CA PRO A 29 4.56 -11.61 -8.22
C PRO A 29 4.31 -11.45 -9.72
N ILE A 30 3.46 -12.29 -10.29
CA ILE A 30 3.21 -12.30 -11.75
C ILE A 30 2.35 -11.07 -12.12
N PRO A 31 2.83 -10.20 -13.03
CA PRO A 31 2.06 -9.06 -13.53
C PRO A 31 0.91 -9.50 -14.45
N HIS A 32 -0.07 -8.60 -14.66
CA HIS A 32 -1.11 -8.82 -15.65
C HIS A 32 -0.49 -8.92 -17.05
N PRO A 33 -0.84 -9.93 -17.87
CA PRO A 33 -0.21 -10.16 -19.17
C PRO A 33 -0.47 -9.03 -20.18
N ASN A 34 -1.57 -8.28 -20.00
CA ASN A 34 -1.95 -7.18 -20.87
C ASN A 34 -2.28 -5.91 -20.05
N PRO A 35 -1.30 -5.02 -19.78
CA PRO A 35 -1.54 -3.82 -18.98
C PRO A 35 -2.48 -2.81 -19.68
N ASN A 36 -2.50 -2.77 -21.00
CA ASN A 36 -3.38 -1.87 -21.75
C ASN A 36 -4.85 -2.23 -21.59
N GLU A 37 -5.17 -3.52 -21.48
CA GLU A 37 -6.55 -3.98 -21.22
C GLU A 37 -7.05 -3.53 -19.85
N VAL A 38 -6.19 -3.57 -18.82
CA VAL A 38 -6.52 -3.04 -17.49
C VAL A 38 -6.78 -1.52 -17.55
N ALA A 39 -5.94 -0.77 -18.27
CA ALA A 39 -6.15 0.67 -18.46
C ALA A 39 -7.46 0.98 -19.20
N GLN A 40 -7.78 0.23 -20.26
CA GLN A 40 -9.04 0.35 -21.00
C GLN A 40 -10.26 0.01 -20.13
N GLU A 41 -10.16 -1.01 -19.29
CA GLU A 41 -11.21 -1.38 -18.35
C GLU A 41 -11.48 -0.27 -17.33
N VAL A 42 -10.43 0.38 -16.80
CA VAL A 42 -10.58 1.57 -15.94
C VAL A 42 -11.36 2.66 -16.67
N GLN A 43 -10.98 2.99 -17.90
CA GLN A 43 -11.68 4.00 -18.69
C GLN A 43 -13.15 3.62 -18.95
N ARG A 44 -13.41 2.34 -19.23
CA ARG A 44 -14.78 1.83 -19.44
C ARG A 44 -15.63 2.01 -18.18
N ARG A 45 -15.09 1.69 -17.00
CA ARG A 45 -15.79 1.89 -15.71
C ARG A 45 -16.05 3.35 -15.41
N VAL A 46 -15.10 4.24 -15.70
CA VAL A 46 -15.28 5.70 -15.56
C VAL A 46 -16.43 6.17 -16.46
N ASN A 47 -16.40 5.83 -17.75
CA ASN A 47 -17.43 6.23 -18.70
C ASN A 47 -18.82 5.73 -18.28
N ALA A 48 -18.90 4.48 -17.79
CA ALA A 48 -20.13 3.93 -17.26
C ALA A 48 -20.63 4.69 -16.01
N SER A 49 -19.75 5.12 -15.12
CA SER A 49 -20.13 5.94 -13.95
C SER A 49 -20.63 7.33 -14.34
N ILE A 50 -19.92 8.01 -15.23
CA ILE A 50 -20.33 9.33 -15.75
C ILE A 50 -21.68 9.24 -16.45
N SER A 51 -21.87 8.27 -17.35
CA SER A 51 -23.13 8.07 -18.07
C SER A 51 -24.31 7.78 -17.12
N ARG A 52 -24.10 6.95 -16.08
CA ARG A 52 -25.12 6.71 -15.04
C ARG A 52 -25.50 8.00 -14.31
N ARG A 53 -24.50 8.79 -13.90
CA ARG A 53 -24.71 10.07 -13.22
C ARG A 53 -25.52 11.04 -14.09
N GLU A 54 -25.14 11.23 -15.35
CA GLU A 54 -25.82 12.13 -16.30
C GLU A 54 -27.28 11.72 -16.55
N THR A 55 -27.52 10.41 -16.71
CA THR A 55 -28.87 9.87 -16.94
C THR A 55 -29.78 10.06 -15.72
N LEU A 56 -29.24 9.95 -14.50
CA LEU A 56 -30.03 10.06 -13.27
C LEU A 56 -30.24 11.51 -12.80
N GLN A 57 -29.32 12.41 -13.13
CA GLN A 57 -29.49 13.86 -12.88
C GLN A 57 -30.72 14.44 -13.57
N THR A 58 -31.14 13.88 -14.70
CA THR A 58 -32.32 14.34 -15.44
C THR A 58 -33.65 13.77 -14.93
N THR A 59 -33.63 12.68 -14.15
CA THR A 59 -34.83 11.93 -13.77
C THR A 59 -35.13 11.93 -12.27
N GLN A 60 -34.14 11.97 -11.37
CA GLN A 60 -34.34 11.94 -9.92
C GLN A 60 -33.25 12.72 -9.16
N LYS A 61 -33.62 13.86 -8.54
CA LYS A 61 -32.69 14.73 -7.79
C LYS A 61 -32.04 14.03 -6.60
N ASP A 62 -32.74 13.15 -5.88
CA ASP A 62 -32.22 12.57 -4.64
C ASP A 62 -31.18 11.46 -4.87
N ILE A 63 -31.35 10.61 -5.91
CA ILE A 63 -30.36 9.59 -6.30
C ILE A 63 -29.10 10.22 -6.91
N SER A 64 -29.25 11.37 -7.57
CA SER A 64 -28.13 12.07 -8.21
C SER A 64 -27.10 12.66 -7.23
N SER A 65 -27.42 12.75 -5.93
CA SER A 65 -26.54 13.32 -4.92
C SER A 65 -25.34 12.44 -4.56
N CYS A 66 -25.46 11.11 -4.69
CA CYS A 66 -24.36 10.19 -4.38
C CYS A 66 -23.46 9.87 -5.58
N LEU A 67 -24.01 9.82 -6.79
CA LEU A 67 -23.24 9.47 -7.98
C LEU A 67 -22.28 10.61 -8.36
N THR A 68 -21.00 10.37 -8.17
CA THR A 68 -19.92 11.32 -8.38
C THR A 68 -19.36 11.25 -9.80
N GLY A 69 -19.53 10.12 -10.49
CA GLY A 69 -18.82 9.82 -11.73
C GLY A 69 -17.47 9.12 -11.49
N ASN A 70 -17.09 8.92 -10.23
CA ASN A 70 -15.99 8.07 -9.83
C ASN A 70 -16.51 6.65 -9.55
N PRO A 71 -16.14 5.64 -10.37
CA PRO A 71 -16.67 4.28 -10.23
C PRO A 71 -16.28 3.57 -8.92
N ILE A 72 -15.20 3.99 -8.26
CA ILE A 72 -14.80 3.44 -6.96
C ILE A 72 -15.80 3.90 -5.89
N ASP A 73 -15.97 5.21 -5.74
CA ASP A 73 -16.87 5.79 -4.74
C ASP A 73 -18.33 5.41 -5.03
N ASP A 74 -18.75 5.46 -6.30
CA ASP A 74 -20.12 5.11 -6.71
C ASP A 74 -20.46 3.63 -6.41
N CYS A 75 -19.47 2.76 -6.24
CA CYS A 75 -19.66 1.34 -5.95
C CYS A 75 -20.06 1.04 -4.50
N TRP A 76 -19.50 1.78 -3.53
CA TRP A 76 -19.73 1.54 -2.09
C TRP A 76 -20.40 2.70 -1.37
N LYS A 77 -20.06 3.96 -1.69
CA LYS A 77 -20.55 5.14 -0.96
C LYS A 77 -22.03 5.38 -1.18
N CYS A 78 -22.56 4.87 -2.28
CA CYS A 78 -23.98 4.92 -2.62
C CYS A 78 -24.81 3.78 -2.04
N ASP A 79 -24.19 2.86 -1.31
CA ASP A 79 -24.90 1.94 -0.44
C ASP A 79 -25.22 2.66 0.88
N PRO A 80 -26.48 3.00 1.20
CA PRO A 80 -26.81 3.63 2.47
C PRO A 80 -26.51 2.73 3.68
N ASP A 81 -26.37 1.42 3.46
CA ASP A 81 -26.05 0.41 4.48
C ASP A 81 -24.55 0.06 4.52
N TRP A 82 -23.68 0.84 3.86
CA TRP A 82 -22.23 0.64 3.93
C TRP A 82 -21.68 0.50 5.36
N PRO A 83 -22.22 1.16 6.43
CA PRO A 83 -21.70 0.99 7.79
C PRO A 83 -21.87 -0.44 8.32
N ASN A 84 -22.93 -1.14 7.90
CA ASN A 84 -23.18 -2.53 8.26
C ASN A 84 -22.55 -3.51 7.25
N ASN A 85 -22.19 -3.03 6.06
CA ASN A 85 -21.56 -3.81 5.00
C ASN A 85 -20.16 -3.30 4.64
N ARG A 86 -19.32 -3.04 5.66
CA ARG A 86 -18.00 -2.42 5.46
C ARG A 86 -17.11 -3.18 4.48
N GLN A 87 -17.14 -4.52 4.54
CA GLN A 87 -16.28 -5.37 3.72
C GLN A 87 -16.61 -5.33 2.22
N ARG A 88 -17.80 -4.84 1.83
CA ARG A 88 -18.17 -4.60 0.42
C ARG A 88 -17.20 -3.66 -0.29
N LEU A 89 -16.54 -2.76 0.44
CA LEU A 89 -15.49 -1.88 -0.10
C LEU A 89 -14.46 -2.66 -0.93
N ALA A 90 -14.05 -3.85 -0.49
CA ALA A 90 -13.04 -4.67 -1.16
C ALA A 90 -13.46 -5.23 -2.54
N ASP A 91 -14.71 -5.01 -2.96
CA ASP A 91 -15.19 -5.33 -4.32
C ASP A 91 -15.15 -4.13 -5.27
N CYS A 92 -14.81 -2.94 -4.76
CA CYS A 92 -14.90 -1.69 -5.50
C CYS A 92 -13.57 -1.21 -6.09
N ALA A 93 -12.46 -1.88 -5.78
CA ALA A 93 -11.16 -1.60 -6.38
C ALA A 93 -11.21 -1.76 -7.92
N ILE A 94 -10.47 -0.88 -8.62
CA ILE A 94 -10.27 -0.95 -10.07
C ILE A 94 -8.79 -0.85 -10.39
N GLY A 95 -8.42 -1.02 -11.66
CA GLY A 95 -7.02 -0.92 -12.09
C GLY A 95 -6.20 -2.13 -11.68
N PHE A 96 -4.89 -1.97 -11.55
CA PHE A 96 -4.00 -3.10 -11.27
C PHE A 96 -4.18 -3.68 -9.86
N GLY A 97 -4.59 -2.87 -8.88
CA GLY A 97 -4.92 -3.32 -7.52
C GLY A 97 -6.33 -3.91 -7.35
N GLN A 98 -7.09 -4.13 -8.42
CA GLN A 98 -8.48 -4.63 -8.34
C GLN A 98 -8.64 -6.01 -7.65
N TYR A 99 -7.54 -6.76 -7.51
CA TYR A 99 -7.53 -8.06 -6.85
C TYR A 99 -7.21 -7.98 -5.36
N ALA A 100 -6.84 -6.80 -4.83
CA ALA A 100 -6.60 -6.61 -3.40
C ALA A 100 -7.86 -6.94 -2.59
N LYS A 101 -7.86 -8.10 -1.92
CA LYS A 101 -8.99 -8.51 -1.07
C LYS A 101 -8.92 -7.96 0.35
N GLY A 102 -7.74 -7.50 0.78
CA GLY A 102 -7.52 -7.07 2.16
C GLY A 102 -7.92 -8.19 3.12
N GLY A 103 -8.60 -7.81 4.21
CA GLY A 103 -9.17 -8.73 5.19
C GLY A 103 -10.59 -9.21 4.91
N LYS A 104 -11.09 -9.09 3.66
CA LYS A 104 -12.45 -9.51 3.32
C LYS A 104 -12.69 -10.99 3.66
N GLY A 105 -13.82 -11.29 4.30
CA GLY A 105 -14.18 -12.63 4.79
C GLY A 105 -13.53 -12.98 6.13
N GLY A 106 -12.60 -12.16 6.62
CA GLY A 106 -12.04 -12.26 7.95
C GLY A 106 -12.90 -11.60 9.02
N GLU A 107 -12.53 -11.84 10.26
CA GLU A 107 -13.16 -11.22 11.43
C GLU A 107 -12.83 -9.73 11.52
N TYR A 108 -13.71 -8.98 12.19
CA TYR A 108 -13.41 -7.61 12.55
C TYR A 108 -12.45 -7.58 13.73
N TYR A 109 -11.39 -6.78 13.61
CA TYR A 109 -10.55 -6.43 14.74
C TYR A 109 -10.76 -4.97 15.10
N ILE A 110 -11.14 -4.70 16.34
CA ILE A 110 -11.41 -3.34 16.83
C ILE A 110 -10.18 -2.83 17.57
N VAL A 111 -9.53 -1.80 17.04
CA VAL A 111 -8.40 -1.14 17.71
C VAL A 111 -8.94 -0.25 18.81
N THR A 112 -8.60 -0.57 20.06
CA THR A 112 -9.06 0.14 21.27
C THR A 112 -7.92 0.81 22.03
N ASP A 113 -6.68 0.47 21.72
CA ASP A 113 -5.48 1.01 22.34
C ASP A 113 -4.58 1.64 21.26
N SER A 114 -4.30 2.93 21.38
CA SER A 114 -3.48 3.68 20.43
C SER A 114 -1.96 3.63 20.75
N SER A 115 -1.58 2.95 21.83
CA SER A 115 -0.17 2.82 22.22
C SER A 115 0.61 1.88 21.29
N ASP A 116 1.91 2.14 21.19
CA ASP A 116 2.86 1.37 20.40
C ASP A 116 4.18 1.19 21.18
N ASP A 117 4.09 0.89 22.47
CA ASP A 117 5.24 0.96 23.39
C ASP A 117 6.27 -0.16 23.16
N ASP A 118 5.85 -1.30 22.61
CA ASP A 118 6.70 -2.47 22.36
C ASP A 118 6.48 -2.99 20.92
N ALA A 119 7.51 -2.85 20.09
CA ALA A 119 7.52 -3.31 18.70
C ALA A 119 7.68 -4.83 18.56
N VAL A 120 8.09 -5.54 19.62
CA VAL A 120 8.30 -6.99 19.67
C VAL A 120 7.16 -7.71 20.36
N THR A 121 6.46 -7.10 21.32
CA THR A 121 5.40 -7.77 22.09
C THR A 121 4.14 -6.90 22.15
N PRO A 122 3.49 -6.62 21.00
CA PRO A 122 2.33 -5.74 20.98
C PRO A 122 1.16 -6.32 21.77
N LYS A 123 0.44 -5.44 22.48
CA LYS A 123 -0.73 -5.82 23.29
C LYS A 123 -1.96 -6.04 22.40
N PRO A 124 -2.80 -7.06 22.66
CA PRO A 124 -4.14 -7.11 22.09
C PRO A 124 -4.91 -5.80 22.33
N GLY A 125 -5.72 -5.38 21.36
CA GLY A 125 -6.35 -4.07 21.29
C GLY A 125 -5.54 -3.01 20.55
N THR A 126 -4.22 -3.19 20.35
CA THR A 126 -3.38 -2.26 19.58
C THR A 126 -3.44 -2.53 18.08
N LEU A 127 -3.10 -1.51 17.28
CA LEU A 127 -2.96 -1.64 15.83
C LEU A 127 -1.82 -2.60 15.45
N ARG A 128 -0.67 -2.52 16.13
CA ARG A 128 0.47 -3.41 15.85
C ARG A 128 0.12 -4.88 16.07
N TYR A 129 -0.65 -5.20 17.10
CA TYR A 129 -1.12 -6.56 17.30
C TYR A 129 -2.01 -7.02 16.13
N ALA A 130 -2.91 -6.17 15.64
CA ALA A 130 -3.84 -6.52 14.56
C ALA A 130 -3.14 -6.84 13.24
N VAL A 131 -2.22 -5.98 12.81
CA VAL A 131 -1.65 -6.05 11.45
C VAL A 131 -0.73 -7.25 11.25
N ILE A 132 -0.17 -7.82 12.32
CA ILE A 132 0.75 -8.96 12.24
C ILE A 132 0.04 -10.32 12.21
N GLN A 133 -1.26 -10.41 12.55
CA GLN A 133 -1.95 -11.69 12.65
C GLN A 133 -1.93 -12.48 11.34
N GLU A 134 -2.01 -13.81 11.42
CA GLU A 134 -1.95 -14.68 10.24
C GLU A 134 -3.29 -14.70 9.50
N GLU A 135 -4.39 -14.69 10.22
CA GLU A 135 -5.73 -14.69 9.64
C GLU A 135 -6.07 -13.37 8.92
N PRO A 136 -6.95 -13.41 7.91
CA PRO A 136 -7.51 -12.19 7.34
C PRO A 136 -8.22 -11.36 8.41
N LEU A 137 -7.94 -10.05 8.47
CA LEU A 137 -8.60 -9.16 9.44
C LEU A 137 -9.07 -7.86 8.80
N TRP A 138 -10.33 -7.50 9.10
CA TRP A 138 -10.89 -6.19 8.81
C TRP A 138 -10.74 -5.28 10.03
N ILE A 139 -9.69 -4.46 10.04
CA ILE A 139 -9.27 -3.67 11.19
C ILE A 139 -10.01 -2.33 11.18
N VAL A 140 -10.74 -2.03 12.26
CA VAL A 140 -11.58 -0.84 12.40
C VAL A 140 -11.29 -0.07 13.69
N PHE A 141 -11.76 1.17 13.73
CA PHE A 141 -11.56 2.10 14.84
C PHE A 141 -12.92 2.55 15.38
N PRO A 142 -13.20 2.36 16.69
CA PRO A 142 -14.48 2.76 17.28
C PRO A 142 -14.58 4.26 17.54
N SER A 143 -13.46 4.98 17.54
CA SER A 143 -13.37 6.41 17.77
C SER A 143 -12.14 7.01 17.08
N ASN A 144 -12.07 8.34 17.03
CA ASN A 144 -10.86 9.05 16.60
C ASN A 144 -9.63 8.53 17.36
N MET A 145 -8.52 8.37 16.65
CA MET A 145 -7.33 7.76 17.20
C MET A 145 -6.07 8.38 16.61
N HIS A 146 -5.07 8.60 17.45
CA HIS A 146 -3.73 8.99 17.01
C HIS A 146 -2.73 7.92 17.45
N VAL A 147 -2.28 7.12 16.50
CA VAL A 147 -1.27 6.09 16.71
C VAL A 147 0.10 6.68 16.39
N LYS A 148 0.93 6.85 17.43
CA LYS A 148 2.31 7.31 17.29
C LYS A 148 3.26 6.12 17.40
N LEU A 149 3.73 5.67 16.25
CA LEU A 149 4.59 4.50 16.13
C LEU A 149 6.00 4.77 16.66
N LYS A 150 6.59 3.76 17.29
CA LYS A 150 8.00 3.78 17.73
C LYS A 150 8.95 3.24 16.67
N GLN A 151 8.47 2.28 15.88
CA GLN A 151 9.20 1.56 14.85
C GLN A 151 8.26 1.28 13.67
N GLU A 152 8.80 0.90 12.52
CA GLU A 152 8.03 0.43 11.36
C GLU A 152 6.87 -0.49 11.78
N LEU A 153 5.67 -0.19 11.31
CA LEU A 153 4.47 -1.01 11.46
C LEU A 153 4.45 -2.02 10.29
N ILE A 154 5.05 -3.18 10.50
CA ILE A 154 5.14 -4.24 9.50
C ILE A 154 3.81 -5.00 9.44
N PHE A 155 3.22 -5.06 8.25
CA PHE A 155 1.98 -5.79 8.01
C PHE A 155 2.23 -7.24 7.64
N ASN A 156 1.28 -8.10 7.97
CA ASN A 156 1.10 -9.41 7.36
C ASN A 156 0.09 -9.32 6.20
N SER A 157 -0.03 -10.37 5.39
CA SER A 157 -0.98 -10.44 4.26
C SER A 157 -2.45 -10.42 4.74
N TYR A 158 -3.37 -10.14 3.81
CA TYR A 158 -4.82 -10.18 4.04
C TYR A 158 -5.32 -9.24 5.15
N LYS A 159 -4.91 -7.98 5.08
CA LYS A 159 -5.32 -6.96 6.05
C LYS A 159 -6.08 -5.84 5.36
N THR A 160 -7.19 -5.42 5.95
CA THR A 160 -7.79 -4.14 5.63
C THR A 160 -7.65 -3.23 6.84
N LEU A 161 -7.05 -2.06 6.64
CA LEU A 161 -7.10 -0.96 7.60
C LEU A 161 -8.21 0.01 7.16
N ASP A 162 -9.33 0.01 7.87
CA ASP A 162 -10.53 0.79 7.54
C ASP A 162 -10.79 1.87 8.59
N GLY A 163 -10.39 3.11 8.29
CA GLY A 163 -10.60 4.26 9.15
C GLY A 163 -11.99 4.88 9.06
N ARG A 164 -12.92 4.37 8.24
CA ARG A 164 -14.24 5.02 8.06
C ARG A 164 -15.00 5.11 9.38
N GLY A 165 -15.56 6.29 9.65
CA GLY A 165 -16.31 6.59 10.87
C GLY A 165 -15.45 7.14 12.02
N ALA A 166 -14.13 7.22 11.84
CA ALA A 166 -13.21 7.80 12.79
C ALA A 166 -12.18 8.69 12.07
N ASN A 167 -11.64 9.68 12.78
CA ASN A 167 -10.45 10.41 12.34
C ASN A 167 -9.21 9.71 12.90
N VAL A 168 -8.52 8.94 12.05
CA VAL A 168 -7.39 8.09 12.44
C VAL A 168 -6.10 8.63 11.84
N HIS A 169 -5.15 8.94 12.72
CA HIS A 169 -3.84 9.45 12.37
C HIS A 169 -2.76 8.42 12.71
N ILE A 170 -1.86 8.13 11.76
CA ILE A 170 -0.65 7.34 11.94
C ILE A 170 0.57 8.23 11.71
N THR A 171 1.47 8.26 12.69
CA THR A 171 2.65 9.12 12.70
C THR A 171 3.82 8.42 13.39
N GLY A 172 5.03 8.98 13.34
CA GLY A 172 6.15 8.51 14.16
C GLY A 172 7.19 7.70 13.38
N GLY A 173 7.80 6.71 14.03
CA GLY A 173 8.92 5.96 13.46
C GLY A 173 8.49 4.97 12.38
N GLY A 174 9.07 5.10 11.18
CA GLY A 174 8.96 4.17 10.04
C GLY A 174 7.60 4.13 9.33
N CYS A 175 6.52 4.40 10.06
CA CYS A 175 5.14 4.28 9.56
C CYS A 175 4.85 2.90 8.95
N ILE A 176 4.19 2.80 7.80
CA ILE A 176 3.64 1.53 7.31
C ILE A 176 4.63 0.82 6.39
N THR A 177 4.92 -0.46 6.68
CA THR A 177 5.79 -1.30 5.84
C THR A 177 5.04 -2.55 5.35
N LEU A 178 4.86 -2.66 4.02
CA LEU A 178 4.23 -3.78 3.32
C LEU A 178 5.31 -4.57 2.58
N GLN A 179 6.02 -5.44 3.30
CA GLN A 179 7.19 -6.15 2.77
C GLN A 179 6.89 -7.63 2.52
N TYR A 180 7.04 -8.09 1.27
CA TYR A 180 6.86 -9.48 0.83
C TYR A 180 5.50 -10.08 1.21
N ILE A 181 4.46 -9.27 1.16
CA ILE A 181 3.08 -9.66 1.48
C ILE A 181 2.15 -9.42 0.30
N SER A 182 0.91 -9.90 0.42
CA SER A 182 -0.14 -9.61 -0.55
C SER A 182 -1.48 -9.29 0.08
N ASN A 183 -2.41 -8.78 -0.74
CA ASN A 183 -3.80 -8.56 -0.36
C ASN A 183 -3.93 -7.60 0.83
N VAL A 184 -3.53 -6.35 0.64
CA VAL A 184 -3.68 -5.30 1.66
C VAL A 184 -4.51 -4.14 1.12
N ILE A 185 -5.45 -3.67 1.93
CA ILE A 185 -6.23 -2.45 1.69
C ILE A 185 -5.94 -1.46 2.82
N ILE A 186 -5.55 -0.24 2.50
CA ILE A 186 -5.42 0.87 3.44
C ILE A 186 -6.42 1.93 3.01
N HIS A 187 -7.41 2.20 3.86
CA HIS A 187 -8.54 3.04 3.50
C HIS A 187 -8.92 4.05 4.58
N ASN A 188 -9.08 5.33 4.19
CA ASN A 188 -9.53 6.41 5.06
C ASN A 188 -8.63 6.67 6.29
N ILE A 189 -7.31 6.76 6.07
CA ILE A 189 -6.30 7.00 7.13
C ILE A 189 -5.49 8.27 6.83
N HIS A 190 -5.20 9.06 7.87
CA HIS A 190 -4.26 10.18 7.80
C HIS A 190 -2.85 9.69 8.17
N ILE A 191 -1.89 9.78 7.26
CA ILE A 191 -0.51 9.32 7.46
C ILE A 191 0.42 10.51 7.28
N HIS A 192 1.12 10.92 8.34
CA HIS A 192 1.97 12.09 8.27
C HIS A 192 3.02 12.13 9.37
N HIS A 193 4.03 12.99 9.22
CA HIS A 193 5.08 13.13 10.23
C HIS A 193 5.71 11.76 10.56
N CYS A 194 5.99 11.01 9.50
CA CYS A 194 6.77 9.77 9.54
C CYS A 194 8.25 10.14 9.52
N TYR A 195 9.04 9.46 10.36
CA TYR A 195 10.47 9.70 10.52
C TYR A 195 11.22 8.38 10.52
N GLN A 196 12.52 8.46 10.30
CA GLN A 196 13.40 7.30 10.36
C GLN A 196 13.30 6.61 11.73
N SER A 197 13.30 5.28 11.73
CA SER A 197 13.34 4.43 12.91
C SER A 197 14.07 3.14 12.55
N GLY A 198 14.56 2.42 13.55
CA GLY A 198 15.25 1.17 13.33
C GLY A 198 16.18 0.88 14.49
N GLU A 199 17.25 0.15 14.19
CA GLU A 199 18.20 -0.37 15.17
C GLU A 199 17.48 -1.07 16.34
N ALA A 200 16.47 -1.85 15.97
CA ALA A 200 15.56 -2.50 16.90
C ALA A 200 15.01 -3.80 16.32
N ASN A 201 14.62 -4.70 17.21
CA ASN A 201 13.79 -5.84 16.82
C ASN A 201 12.35 -5.39 16.59
N VAL A 202 11.75 -5.81 15.49
CA VAL A 202 10.35 -5.50 15.14
C VAL A 202 9.63 -6.79 14.75
N ARG A 203 8.45 -7.00 15.32
CA ARG A 203 7.59 -8.14 15.02
C ARG A 203 6.86 -7.97 13.69
N SER A 204 6.86 -9.01 12.87
CA SER A 204 6.17 -9.06 11.57
C SER A 204 5.08 -10.15 11.50
N SER A 205 5.10 -11.13 12.41
CA SER A 205 4.04 -12.15 12.57
C SER A 205 3.94 -12.60 14.04
N PRO A 206 2.92 -13.40 14.44
CA PRO A 206 2.83 -13.90 15.81
C PRO A 206 4.06 -14.74 16.21
N THR A 207 4.73 -15.35 15.23
CA THR A 207 5.86 -16.25 15.43
C THR A 207 7.22 -15.67 15.04
N HIS A 208 7.27 -14.51 14.36
CA HIS A 208 8.49 -13.93 13.84
C HIS A 208 8.68 -12.45 14.20
N PHE A 209 9.87 -12.11 14.69
CA PHE A 209 10.43 -10.76 14.74
C PHE A 209 11.89 -10.81 14.29
N GLY A 210 12.40 -9.69 13.80
CA GLY A 210 13.79 -9.59 13.36
C GLY A 210 14.38 -8.20 13.54
N TRP A 211 15.71 -8.11 13.45
CA TRP A 211 16.43 -6.85 13.51
C TRP A 211 16.13 -6.00 12.27
N ARG A 212 15.74 -4.74 12.50
CA ARG A 212 15.51 -3.73 11.47
C ARG A 212 16.61 -2.68 11.56
N THR A 213 17.27 -2.42 10.44
CA THR A 213 18.14 -1.25 10.31
C THR A 213 17.30 0.02 10.19
N GLU A 214 17.97 1.17 10.20
CA GLU A 214 17.30 2.45 9.95
C GLU A 214 16.46 2.45 8.65
N SER A 215 15.18 2.76 8.79
CA SER A 215 14.22 2.98 7.70
C SER A 215 14.31 4.41 7.18
N ASP A 216 13.95 4.66 5.93
CA ASP A 216 13.99 6.00 5.32
C ASP A 216 12.97 6.99 5.93
N GLY A 217 11.87 6.48 6.51
CA GLY A 217 10.82 7.29 7.12
C GLY A 217 9.72 7.69 6.14
N ASP A 218 9.39 6.78 5.22
CA ASP A 218 8.25 6.90 4.30
C ASP A 218 6.91 6.88 5.03
N GLY A 219 5.86 7.38 4.37
CA GLY A 219 4.48 7.17 4.83
C GLY A 219 4.05 5.70 4.71
N ILE A 220 4.15 5.16 3.50
CA ILE A 220 3.85 3.76 3.16
C ILE A 220 4.97 3.21 2.26
N SER A 221 5.72 2.23 2.75
CA SER A 221 6.74 1.50 1.99
C SER A 221 6.18 0.16 1.50
N ILE A 222 6.22 -0.08 0.19
CA ILE A 222 5.72 -1.28 -0.49
C ILE A 222 6.89 -2.00 -1.15
N PHE A 223 7.25 -3.16 -0.61
CA PHE A 223 8.51 -3.82 -0.95
C PHE A 223 8.28 -5.28 -1.35
N GLY A 224 8.42 -5.59 -2.64
CA GLY A 224 8.13 -6.91 -3.19
C GLY A 224 6.72 -7.43 -2.87
N ALA A 225 5.73 -6.54 -2.80
CA ALA A 225 4.36 -6.86 -2.43
C ALA A 225 3.40 -6.86 -3.62
N LYS A 226 2.25 -7.53 -3.49
CA LYS A 226 1.26 -7.64 -4.56
C LYS A 226 -0.19 -7.49 -4.11
N ASP A 227 -1.05 -7.00 -5.00
CA ASP A 227 -2.48 -6.85 -4.76
C ASP A 227 -2.72 -5.90 -3.58
N ILE A 228 -2.29 -4.65 -3.78
CA ILE A 228 -2.32 -3.57 -2.78
C ILE A 228 -3.27 -2.47 -3.25
N TRP A 229 -4.11 -1.97 -2.35
CA TRP A 229 -5.00 -0.84 -2.63
C TRP A 229 -4.92 0.21 -1.52
N ILE A 230 -4.50 1.43 -1.88
CA ILE A 230 -4.41 2.58 -0.99
C ILE A 230 -5.45 3.60 -1.44
N ASP A 231 -6.49 3.79 -0.62
CA ASP A 231 -7.69 4.52 -1.02
C ASP A 231 -8.14 5.55 0.03
N HIS A 232 -8.60 6.73 -0.39
CA HIS A 232 -9.15 7.75 0.53
C HIS A 232 -8.21 8.15 1.69
N CYS A 233 -6.90 7.98 1.54
CA CYS A 233 -5.93 8.37 2.56
C CYS A 233 -5.48 9.81 2.37
N SER A 234 -5.02 10.44 3.45
CA SER A 234 -4.38 11.76 3.42
C SER A 234 -2.92 11.63 3.83
N LEU A 235 -1.98 11.99 2.95
CA LEU A 235 -0.54 11.83 3.18
C LEU A 235 0.21 13.16 3.08
N SER A 236 1.08 13.45 4.07
CA SER A 236 1.90 14.68 4.08
C SER A 236 3.08 14.61 5.04
N HIS A 237 4.05 15.53 4.92
CA HIS A 237 5.10 15.76 5.92
C HIS A 237 5.85 14.52 6.40
N CYS A 238 6.15 13.55 5.52
CA CYS A 238 7.01 12.43 5.89
C CYS A 238 8.49 12.83 5.74
N LYS A 239 9.41 11.96 6.15
CA LYS A 239 10.83 12.27 6.10
C LYS A 239 11.41 12.07 4.70
N ASP A 240 11.05 10.97 4.04
CA ASP A 240 11.50 10.63 2.69
C ASP A 240 10.33 10.60 1.70
N GLY A 241 9.78 9.45 1.31
CA GLY A 241 8.61 9.29 0.45
C GLY A 241 7.26 9.43 1.16
N LEU A 242 6.17 9.76 0.45
CA LEU A 242 4.81 9.49 0.98
C LEU A 242 4.39 8.05 0.68
N ILE A 243 4.60 7.59 -0.55
CA ILE A 243 4.37 6.20 -0.96
C ILE A 243 5.49 5.74 -1.87
N ASP A 244 6.24 4.73 -1.43
CA ASP A 244 7.33 4.16 -2.20
C ASP A 244 7.04 2.69 -2.50
N ALA A 245 7.08 2.32 -3.79
CA ALA A 245 6.86 0.95 -4.25
C ALA A 245 8.07 0.46 -5.04
N VAL A 246 8.69 -0.62 -4.58
CA VAL A 246 9.98 -1.10 -5.09
C VAL A 246 10.06 -2.62 -5.09
N MET A 247 11.16 -3.16 -5.65
CA MET A 247 11.57 -4.56 -5.47
C MET A 247 10.60 -5.57 -6.08
N GLY A 248 10.10 -5.28 -7.28
CA GLY A 248 9.16 -6.12 -8.02
C GLY A 248 7.73 -6.05 -7.48
N SER A 249 7.39 -5.02 -6.71
CA SER A 249 6.00 -4.79 -6.29
C SER A 249 5.10 -4.54 -7.51
N THR A 250 3.89 -5.10 -7.50
CA THR A 250 2.98 -5.02 -8.66
C THR A 250 1.53 -5.25 -8.27
N GLY A 251 0.57 -4.97 -9.16
CA GLY A 251 -0.86 -5.11 -8.83
C GLY A 251 -1.28 -4.08 -7.78
N ILE A 252 -0.95 -2.81 -8.01
CA ILE A 252 -1.19 -1.73 -7.04
C ILE A 252 -2.20 -0.73 -7.61
N THR A 253 -3.15 -0.30 -6.80
CA THR A 253 -3.98 0.88 -7.07
C THR A 253 -3.84 1.89 -5.94
N ILE A 254 -3.58 3.15 -6.30
CA ILE A 254 -3.52 4.30 -5.39
C ILE A 254 -4.62 5.26 -5.84
N SER A 255 -5.72 5.34 -5.10
CA SER A 255 -6.90 6.07 -5.52
C SER A 255 -7.51 7.00 -4.49
N ASN A 256 -8.18 8.07 -4.93
CA ASN A 256 -8.94 8.97 -4.04
C ASN A 256 -8.13 9.57 -2.87
N ASN A 257 -6.80 9.56 -2.94
CA ASN A 257 -5.97 10.06 -1.86
C ASN A 257 -5.76 11.57 -1.99
N PHE A 258 -5.48 12.21 -0.87
CA PHE A 258 -5.04 13.60 -0.82
C PHE A 258 -3.58 13.67 -0.41
N PHE A 259 -2.74 14.25 -1.27
CA PHE A 259 -1.32 14.46 -1.02
C PHE A 259 -1.06 15.96 -0.86
N SER A 260 -0.27 16.36 0.15
CA SER A 260 0.13 17.77 0.30
C SER A 260 1.43 17.92 1.09
N HIS A 261 2.03 19.11 1.04
CA HIS A 261 3.15 19.53 1.90
C HIS A 261 4.29 18.51 1.96
N HIS A 262 4.89 18.20 0.80
CA HIS A 262 5.92 17.18 0.71
C HIS A 262 6.79 17.31 -0.53
N ASN A 263 8.08 16.98 -0.42
CA ASN A 263 9.01 17.08 -1.54
C ASN A 263 8.89 15.86 -2.48
N GLU A 264 9.18 14.67 -1.94
CA GLU A 264 9.30 13.44 -2.72
C GLU A 264 8.02 12.60 -2.54
N VAL A 265 7.00 12.85 -3.38
CA VAL A 265 5.65 12.32 -3.13
C VAL A 265 5.58 10.80 -3.30
N MET A 266 5.93 10.28 -4.47
CA MET A 266 5.72 8.88 -4.80
C MET A 266 6.81 8.34 -5.72
N LEU A 267 7.59 7.37 -5.23
CA LEU A 267 8.59 6.66 -6.02
C LEU A 267 8.09 5.28 -6.43
N LEU A 268 8.11 4.99 -7.73
CA LEU A 268 7.74 3.69 -8.29
C LEU A 268 8.97 3.09 -8.99
N GLY A 269 9.68 2.21 -8.30
CA GLY A 269 10.94 1.60 -8.71
C GLY A 269 12.16 2.40 -8.23
N HIS A 270 13.12 1.74 -7.58
CA HIS A 270 14.21 2.40 -6.84
C HIS A 270 15.49 2.59 -7.65
N SER A 271 15.77 1.71 -8.60
CA SER A 271 17.01 1.70 -9.37
C SER A 271 16.73 1.56 -10.86
N ASP A 272 17.49 2.30 -11.67
CA ASP A 272 17.43 2.18 -13.12
C ASP A 272 17.88 0.79 -13.58
N GLU A 273 18.65 0.04 -12.76
CA GLU A 273 19.25 -1.26 -13.11
C GLU A 273 18.47 -2.46 -12.54
N TYR A 274 17.44 -2.23 -11.74
CA TYR A 274 16.68 -3.31 -11.09
C TYR A 274 15.62 -3.88 -12.04
N GLU A 275 16.04 -4.80 -12.90
CA GLU A 275 15.18 -5.41 -13.94
C GLU A 275 13.85 -6.00 -13.45
N PRO A 276 13.73 -6.59 -12.23
CA PRO A 276 12.43 -7.10 -11.76
C PRO A 276 11.33 -6.03 -11.65
N ASP A 277 11.67 -4.73 -11.53
CA ASP A 277 10.69 -3.64 -11.54
C ASP A 277 10.03 -3.46 -12.93
N SER A 278 10.52 -4.12 -13.99
CA SER A 278 9.82 -4.19 -15.29
C SER A 278 8.46 -4.91 -15.19
N GLY A 279 8.27 -5.74 -14.17
CA GLY A 279 6.98 -6.36 -13.84
C GLY A 279 6.06 -5.47 -13.01
N MET A 280 6.48 -4.27 -12.59
CA MET A 280 5.65 -3.38 -11.80
C MET A 280 4.47 -2.85 -12.62
N GLN A 281 3.28 -2.90 -12.03
CA GLN A 281 2.06 -2.37 -12.62
C GLN A 281 1.25 -1.61 -11.58
N VAL A 282 1.04 -0.32 -11.81
CA VAL A 282 0.41 0.61 -10.84
C VAL A 282 -0.65 1.46 -11.51
N THR A 283 -1.82 1.59 -10.89
CA THR A 283 -2.87 2.55 -11.27
C THR A 283 -2.91 3.67 -10.24
N ILE A 284 -2.77 4.92 -10.69
CA ILE A 284 -2.89 6.12 -9.86
C ILE A 284 -4.13 6.85 -10.36
N ALA A 285 -5.22 6.84 -9.60
CA ALA A 285 -6.51 7.32 -10.09
C ALA A 285 -7.28 8.21 -9.12
N PHE A 286 -7.88 9.30 -9.59
CA PHE A 286 -8.77 10.15 -8.78
C PHE A 286 -8.11 10.80 -7.54
N ASN A 287 -6.78 10.83 -7.47
CA ASN A 287 -6.09 11.48 -6.37
C ASN A 287 -6.09 12.99 -6.56
N HIS A 288 -6.06 13.71 -5.44
CA HIS A 288 -5.80 15.13 -5.42
C HIS A 288 -4.36 15.37 -4.94
N PHE A 289 -3.50 15.77 -5.87
CA PHE A 289 -2.16 16.24 -5.60
C PHE A 289 -2.23 17.75 -5.33
N GLY A 290 -2.36 18.07 -4.04
CA GLY A 290 -2.66 19.40 -3.55
C GLY A 290 -1.46 20.32 -3.39
N GLU A 291 -1.58 21.26 -2.46
CA GLU A 291 -0.61 22.33 -2.28
C GLU A 291 0.76 21.87 -1.76
N LYS A 292 1.78 22.65 -2.12
CA LYS A 292 3.16 22.52 -1.62
C LYS A 292 3.75 21.12 -1.83
N LEU A 293 3.45 20.55 -2.99
CA LEU A 293 4.13 19.36 -3.49
C LEU A 293 5.25 19.79 -4.43
N VAL A 294 6.45 19.23 -4.26
CA VAL A 294 7.59 19.63 -5.10
C VAL A 294 7.66 18.78 -6.37
N GLN A 295 7.67 17.44 -6.22
CA GLN A 295 7.93 16.51 -7.33
C GLN A 295 7.43 15.08 -7.07
N ARG A 296 7.65 14.19 -8.04
CA ARG A 296 7.40 12.74 -7.98
C ARG A 296 5.93 12.36 -7.80
N MET A 297 5.05 12.85 -8.68
CA MET A 297 3.61 12.53 -8.63
C MET A 297 3.11 11.77 -9.87
N PRO A 298 3.65 10.59 -10.23
CA PRO A 298 4.75 9.84 -9.62
C PRO A 298 6.12 10.11 -10.26
N ARG A 299 7.18 9.55 -9.66
CA ARG A 299 8.46 9.30 -10.34
C ARG A 299 8.64 7.81 -10.60
N CYS A 300 8.64 7.41 -11.87
CA CYS A 300 8.59 6.00 -12.27
C CYS A 300 9.91 5.47 -12.83
N ARG A 301 10.11 4.16 -12.67
CA ARG A 301 11.11 3.38 -13.39
C ARG A 301 10.54 2.06 -13.89
N ARG A 302 10.97 1.65 -15.09
CA ARG A 302 10.72 0.34 -15.71
C ARG A 302 9.25 0.00 -16.01
N GLY A 303 8.43 -0.28 -15.00
CA GLY A 303 7.10 -0.87 -15.14
C GLY A 303 6.05 -0.05 -15.90
N TYR A 304 4.80 -0.50 -15.84
CA TYR A 304 3.65 0.15 -16.46
C TYR A 304 2.82 0.91 -15.43
N ILE A 305 2.72 2.23 -15.60
CA ILE A 305 2.01 3.11 -14.68
C ILE A 305 0.88 3.81 -15.45
N HIS A 306 -0.36 3.58 -15.00
CA HIS A 306 -1.55 4.25 -15.49
C HIS A 306 -1.93 5.39 -14.56
N VAL A 307 -1.71 6.63 -14.98
CA VAL A 307 -2.04 7.85 -14.24
C VAL A 307 -3.31 8.43 -14.83
N VAL A 308 -4.45 8.32 -14.15
CA VAL A 308 -5.76 8.62 -14.74
C VAL A 308 -6.69 9.46 -13.86
N ASN A 309 -7.27 10.51 -14.43
CA ASN A 309 -8.26 11.38 -13.75
C ASN A 309 -7.82 11.92 -12.38
N ASN A 310 -6.53 12.21 -12.19
CA ASN A 310 -6.03 12.89 -11.00
C ASN A 310 -6.07 14.42 -11.21
N ASP A 311 -6.14 15.16 -10.11
CA ASP A 311 -6.06 16.63 -10.12
C ASP A 311 -4.74 17.09 -9.49
N PHE A 312 -3.92 17.78 -10.29
CA PHE A 312 -2.60 18.26 -9.91
C PHE A 312 -2.61 19.77 -9.74
N THR A 313 -2.19 20.25 -8.57
CA THR A 313 -2.20 21.67 -8.22
C THR A 313 -0.81 22.17 -7.87
N GLN A 314 -0.25 23.03 -8.73
CA GLN A 314 0.91 23.88 -8.45
C GLN A 314 2.13 23.15 -7.85
N TRP A 315 2.69 22.19 -8.59
CA TRP A 315 3.97 21.59 -8.23
C TRP A 315 5.12 22.60 -8.29
N GLU A 316 6.21 22.37 -7.55
CA GLU A 316 7.36 23.28 -7.56
C GLU A 316 8.43 22.93 -8.60
N MET A 317 8.56 21.65 -8.98
CA MET A 317 9.58 21.17 -9.92
C MET A 317 8.98 20.46 -11.15
N TYR A 318 8.33 19.31 -10.98
CA TYR A 318 7.58 18.62 -12.04
C TYR A 318 6.43 17.78 -11.43
N ALA A 319 5.39 17.50 -12.20
CA ALA A 319 4.32 16.60 -11.78
C ALA A 319 4.75 15.13 -11.93
N ILE A 320 4.85 14.66 -13.17
CA ILE A 320 5.14 13.26 -13.52
C ILE A 320 6.53 13.16 -14.14
N GLY A 321 7.33 12.21 -13.68
CA GLY A 321 8.67 11.99 -14.23
C GLY A 321 9.11 10.53 -14.18
N GLY A 322 10.28 10.23 -14.73
CA GLY A 322 10.84 8.89 -14.66
C GLY A 322 12.21 8.72 -15.28
N SER A 323 12.84 7.60 -14.99
CA SER A 323 14.13 7.14 -15.53
C SER A 323 14.11 5.61 -15.69
N GLY A 324 15.06 4.99 -16.39
CA GLY A 324 15.03 3.53 -16.60
C GLY A 324 13.82 3.02 -17.38
N ASN A 325 13.45 3.71 -18.48
CA ASN A 325 12.45 3.28 -19.47
C ASN A 325 11.06 2.85 -18.94
N PRO A 326 10.37 3.65 -18.09
CA PRO A 326 9.01 3.35 -17.64
C PRO A 326 8.00 3.54 -18.77
N THR A 327 6.89 2.79 -18.73
CA THR A 327 5.70 3.12 -19.52
C THR A 327 4.74 3.93 -18.66
N ILE A 328 4.54 5.20 -19.01
CA ILE A 328 3.61 6.10 -18.32
C ILE A 328 2.43 6.41 -19.26
N ASN A 329 1.26 5.89 -18.90
CA ASN A 329 0.00 6.19 -19.58
C ASN A 329 -0.75 7.26 -18.77
N SER A 330 -0.69 8.53 -19.20
CA SER A 330 -1.41 9.64 -18.59
C SER A 330 -2.71 9.94 -19.33
N GLN A 331 -3.87 9.74 -18.69
CA GLN A 331 -5.19 9.88 -19.30
C GLN A 331 -6.15 10.72 -18.45
N GLY A 332 -6.79 11.75 -19.02
CA GLY A 332 -7.86 12.50 -18.34
C GLY A 332 -7.46 13.27 -17.06
N ASN A 333 -6.17 13.40 -16.77
CA ASN A 333 -5.68 14.19 -15.63
C ASN A 333 -5.89 15.69 -15.86
N ARG A 334 -6.13 16.43 -14.77
CA ARG A 334 -6.19 17.89 -14.76
C ARG A 334 -4.91 18.45 -14.15
N TYR A 335 -4.27 19.37 -14.86
CA TYR A 335 -3.02 20.00 -14.41
C TYR A 335 -3.21 21.52 -14.28
N THR A 336 -3.07 22.03 -13.06
CA THR A 336 -2.98 23.47 -12.79
C THR A 336 -1.52 23.80 -12.51
N ALA A 337 -0.78 24.16 -13.57
CA ALA A 337 0.65 24.45 -13.47
C ALA A 337 0.95 25.67 -12.57
N PRO A 338 2.11 25.70 -11.88
CA PRO A 338 2.56 26.85 -11.09
C PRO A 338 2.83 28.08 -11.98
N THR A 339 3.00 29.26 -11.39
CA THR A 339 3.35 30.49 -12.13
C THR A 339 4.79 30.46 -12.67
N ASN A 340 5.70 29.74 -12.00
CA ASN A 340 7.10 29.61 -12.39
C ASN A 340 7.24 29.05 -13.82
N PRO A 341 7.88 29.77 -14.77
CA PRO A 341 8.02 29.32 -16.15
C PRO A 341 8.87 28.04 -16.29
N ASN A 342 9.78 27.77 -15.34
CA ASN A 342 10.65 26.60 -15.38
C ASN A 342 9.98 25.33 -14.84
N ALA A 343 8.77 25.44 -14.29
CA ALA A 343 8.00 24.33 -13.72
C ALA A 343 6.65 24.16 -14.44
N LYS A 344 6.54 24.61 -15.70
CA LYS A 344 5.33 24.44 -16.51
C LYS A 344 5.15 23.04 -17.06
N GLN A 345 6.27 22.31 -17.24
CA GLN A 345 6.31 20.98 -17.81
C GLN A 345 6.07 19.91 -16.75
#